data_AF-E1VIG2-F1
#
_entry.id   AF-E1VIG2-F1
#
_cell.length_a   1.000
_cell.length_b   1.000
_cell.length_c   1.000
_cell.angle_alpha   90.00
_cell.angle_beta   90.00
_cell.angle_gamma   90.00
#
_symmetry.space_group_name_H-M   'P 1'
#
loop_
_entity.id
_entity.type
_entity.pdbx_description
1 polymer ?
#
loop_
_entity_poly.entity_id
_entity_poly.type
_entity_poly.pdbx_seq_one_letter_code
_entity_poly.pdbx_strand_id
1 'polypeptide(L)'
;MAHPIDSDCGGWVIDLDAQLITHRATAFRVQFEGDPTSNDCEGKPSKFPAGITALEQVRLLREAYDAYIKAFESRSKVARATSGKSRPAAEAPPAVSRKLQAGKPTLRLNRSEKPAVD
;
A
#
# COMPACT_ATOMS: atom_id res chain seq x y z
N MET A 1 21.57 14.54 -12.75
CA MET A 1 20.79 13.64 -13.62
C MET A 1 20.18 12.59 -12.71
N ALA A 2 18.88 12.67 -12.43
CA ALA A 2 18.21 11.70 -11.56
C ALA A 2 18.06 10.39 -12.34
N HIS A 3 18.60 9.30 -11.80
CA HIS A 3 18.44 7.98 -12.37
C HIS A 3 17.03 7.48 -12.04
N PRO A 4 16.26 6.97 -13.02
CA PRO A 4 14.98 6.36 -12.75
C PRO A 4 15.22 5.15 -11.83
N ILE A 5 14.58 5.15 -10.66
CA ILE A 5 14.61 4.04 -9.73
C ILE A 5 13.76 2.94 -10.38
N ASP A 6 14.41 2.07 -11.17
CA ASP A 6 13.82 0.90 -11.81
C ASP A 6 13.39 -0.09 -10.72
N SER A 7 12.25 0.19 -10.09
CA SER A 7 11.61 -0.71 -9.13
C SER A 7 10.91 -1.80 -9.96
N ASP A 8 11.64 -2.85 -10.32
CA ASP A 8 11.17 -3.97 -11.13
C ASP A 8 10.06 -4.75 -10.39
N CYS A 9 8.82 -4.27 -10.54
CA CYS A 9 7.62 -4.92 -10.01
C CYS A 9 6.95 -5.70 -11.15
N GLY A 10 7.54 -6.81 -11.56
CA GLY A 10 6.87 -7.78 -12.43
C GLY A 10 6.51 -7.26 -13.83
N GLY A 11 7.46 -6.61 -14.51
CA GLY A 11 7.28 -6.16 -15.89
C GLY A 11 6.78 -4.72 -16.06
N TRP A 12 6.70 -3.95 -14.97
CA TRP A 12 6.36 -2.54 -15.00
C TRP A 12 7.59 -1.66 -14.76
N VAL A 13 7.75 -0.62 -15.59
CA VAL A 13 8.71 0.47 -15.41
C VAL A 13 7.97 1.64 -14.79
N ILE A 14 8.44 2.12 -13.64
CA ILE A 14 7.75 3.14 -12.84
C ILE A 14 8.63 4.38 -12.76
N ASP A 15 8.10 5.51 -13.20
CA ASP A 15 8.69 6.84 -13.02
C ASP A 15 7.83 7.61 -12.01
N LEU A 16 8.28 7.67 -10.76
CA LEU A 16 7.56 8.35 -9.68
C LEU A 16 7.66 9.88 -9.76
N ASP A 17 8.63 10.42 -10.49
CA ASP A 17 8.79 11.87 -10.64
C ASP A 17 7.90 12.38 -11.78
N ALA A 18 7.81 11.62 -12.86
CA ALA A 18 6.84 11.88 -13.93
C ALA A 18 5.43 11.36 -13.64
N GLN A 19 5.21 10.66 -12.51
CA GLN A 19 3.96 9.96 -12.16
C GLN A 19 3.47 9.01 -13.27
N LEU A 20 4.39 8.40 -14.00
CA LEU A 20 4.11 7.59 -15.18
C LEU A 20 4.53 6.14 -14.94
N ILE A 21 3.64 5.20 -15.25
CA ILE A 21 3.97 3.78 -15.26
C ILE A 21 3.82 3.19 -16.66
N THR A 22 4.74 2.31 -17.05
CA THR A 22 4.77 1.67 -18.38
C THR A 22 4.96 0.17 -18.26
N HIS A 23 4.08 -0.61 -18.87
CA HIS A 23 4.22 -2.06 -18.97
C HIS A 23 5.22 -2.42 -20.09
N ARG A 24 6.25 -3.21 -19.76
CA ARG A 24 7.34 -3.56 -20.69
C ARG A 24 6.85 -4.36 -21.89
N ALA A 25 5.97 -5.34 -21.67
CA ALA A 25 5.59 -6.28 -22.72
C ALA A 25 4.60 -5.69 -23.73
N THR A 26 3.70 -4.82 -23.28
CA THR A 26 2.62 -4.29 -24.11
C THR A 26 2.79 -2.81 -24.47
N ALA A 27 3.82 -2.16 -23.94
CA ALA A 27 4.05 -0.72 -24.01
C ALA A 27 2.84 0.13 -23.53
N PHE A 28 1.91 -0.49 -22.79
CA PHE A 28 0.76 0.18 -22.18
C PHE A 28 1.23 1.10 -21.07
N ARG A 29 0.65 2.30 -20.97
CA ARG A 29 1.05 3.32 -20.01
C ARG A 29 -0.13 3.81 -19.21
N VAL A 30 0.11 4.20 -17.96
CA VAL A 30 -0.86 4.92 -17.14
C VAL A 30 -0.16 6.14 -16.55
N GLN A 31 -0.72 7.31 -16.83
CA GLN A 31 -0.29 8.56 -16.24
C GLN A 31 -1.14 8.80 -14.99
N PHE A 32 -0.51 8.87 -13.83
CA PHE A 32 -1.19 9.24 -12.60
C PHE A 32 -1.14 10.74 -12.40
N GLU A 33 -2.19 11.27 -11.78
CA GLU A 33 -2.28 12.63 -11.26
C GLU A 33 -2.67 12.56 -9.79
N GLY A 34 -1.98 13.33 -8.95
CA GLY A 34 -2.21 13.38 -7.51
C GLY A 34 -1.32 12.43 -6.68
N ASP A 35 -1.64 12.33 -5.39
CA ASP A 35 -0.93 11.46 -4.44
C ASP A 35 -1.70 10.12 -4.32
N PRO A 36 -1.06 8.96 -4.53
CA PRO A 36 -1.72 7.65 -4.43
C PRO A 36 -2.21 7.27 -3.03
N THR A 37 -1.82 8.02 -1.99
CA THR A 37 -2.37 7.89 -0.64
C THR A 37 -3.58 8.79 -0.39
N SER A 38 -3.86 9.73 -1.30
CA SER A 38 -5.08 10.55 -1.30
C SER A 38 -6.20 9.86 -2.09
N ASN A 39 -7.44 10.22 -1.77
CA ASN A 39 -8.62 9.81 -2.54
C ASN A 39 -8.70 10.50 -3.92
N ASP A 40 -7.88 11.52 -4.16
CA ASP A 40 -7.86 12.29 -5.41
C ASP A 40 -6.90 11.72 -6.47
N CYS A 41 -6.38 10.51 -6.26
CA CYS A 41 -5.48 9.86 -7.22
C CYS A 41 -6.26 9.35 -8.44
N GLU A 42 -6.01 9.95 -9.59
CA GLU A 42 -6.59 9.53 -10.86
C GLU A 42 -5.53 8.96 -11.79
N GLY A 43 -5.86 7.86 -12.48
CA GLY A 43 -5.01 7.22 -13.46
C GLY A 43 -5.60 7.36 -14.86
N LYS A 44 -4.87 7.99 -15.77
CA LYS A 44 -5.23 8.16 -17.17
C LYS A 44 -4.51 7.10 -18.01
N PRO A 45 -5.18 5.98 -18.36
CA PRO A 45 -4.58 4.93 -19.18
C PRO A 45 -4.37 5.40 -20.62
N SER A 46 -3.29 4.95 -21.24
CA SER A 46 -3.04 5.13 -22.67
C SER A 46 -3.93 4.19 -23.48
N LYS A 47 -3.86 4.32 -24.81
CA LYS A 47 -4.51 3.38 -25.72
C LYS A 47 -4.02 1.95 -25.43
N PHE A 48 -4.98 1.05 -25.23
CA PHE A 48 -4.70 -0.37 -25.05
C PHE A 48 -4.20 -1.00 -26.36
N PRO A 49 -3.33 -2.03 -26.29
CA PRO A 49 -2.94 -2.83 -27.45
C PRO A 49 -4.15 -3.39 -28.20
N ALA A 50 -4.02 -3.59 -29.50
CA ALA A 50 -5.06 -4.27 -30.27
C ALA A 50 -5.13 -5.76 -29.87
N GLY A 51 -6.35 -6.31 -29.82
CA GLY A 51 -6.57 -7.75 -29.61
C GLY A 51 -6.56 -8.23 -28.16
N ILE A 52 -6.46 -7.34 -27.16
CA ILE A 52 -6.67 -7.72 -25.76
C ILE A 52 -8.14 -7.63 -25.35
N THR A 53 -8.57 -8.58 -24.54
CA THR A 53 -9.94 -8.65 -24.04
C THR A 53 -10.20 -7.58 -22.97
N ALA A 54 -11.47 -7.24 -22.75
CA ALA A 54 -11.84 -6.27 -21.71
C ALA A 54 -11.39 -6.71 -20.30
N LEU A 55 -11.40 -8.02 -20.02
CA LEU A 55 -10.90 -8.55 -18.75
C LEU A 55 -9.39 -8.33 -18.58
N GLU A 56 -8.62 -8.54 -19.64
CA GLU A 56 -7.18 -8.27 -19.63
C GLU A 56 -6.88 -6.78 -19.48
N GLN A 57 -7.68 -5.91 -20.10
CA GLN A 57 -7.56 -4.46 -19.93
C GLN A 57 -7.75 -4.06 -18.46
N VAL A 58 -8.79 -4.58 -17.81
CA VAL A 58 -9.05 -4.32 -16.38
C VAL A 58 -7.93 -4.89 -15.51
N ARG A 59 -7.43 -6.09 -15.84
CA ARG A 59 -6.32 -6.71 -15.12
C ARG A 59 -5.06 -5.86 -15.20
N LEU A 60 -4.68 -5.41 -16.40
CA LEU A 60 -3.53 -4.53 -16.62
C LEU A 60 -3.67 -3.23 -15.83
N LEU A 61 -4.86 -2.64 -15.83
CA LEU A 61 -5.11 -1.41 -15.08
C LEU A 61 -4.96 -1.64 -13.57
N ARG A 62 -5.54 -2.71 -13.03
CA ARG A 62 -5.42 -3.05 -11.60
C ARG A 62 -3.95 -3.28 -11.21
N GLU A 63 -3.22 -4.04 -12.02
CA GLU A 63 -1.79 -4.29 -11.80
C GLU A 63 -0.97 -2.99 -11.86
N ALA A 64 -1.31 -2.06 -12.75
CA ALA A 64 -0.66 -0.74 -12.83
C ALA A 64 -0.83 0.06 -11.54
N TYR A 65 -2.04 0.14 -10.99
CA TYR A 65 -2.32 0.82 -9.72
C TYR A 65 -1.58 0.16 -8.55
N ASP A 66 -1.65 -1.17 -8.43
CA ASP A 66 -0.98 -1.92 -7.36
C ASP A 66 0.55 -1.70 -7.39
N ALA A 67 1.14 -1.71 -8.60
CA ALA A 67 2.57 -1.48 -8.78
C ALA A 67 2.97 -0.03 -8.44
N TYR A 68 2.19 0.96 -8.87
CA TYR A 68 2.43 2.36 -8.59
C TYR A 68 2.36 2.67 -7.09
N ILE A 69 1.33 2.19 -6.39
CA ILE A 69 1.17 2.36 -4.94
C ILE A 69 2.35 1.73 -4.19
N LYS A 70 2.74 0.49 -4.55
CA LYS A 70 3.90 -0.18 -3.93
C LYS A 70 5.20 0.61 -4.12
N ALA A 71 5.44 1.11 -5.33
CA ALA A 71 6.63 1.92 -5.60
C ALA A 71 6.61 3.24 -4.82
N PHE A 72 5.46 3.92 -4.74
CA PHE A 72 5.30 5.14 -3.97
C PHE A 72 5.52 4.93 -2.46
N GLU A 73 4.94 3.87 -1.89
CA GLU A 73 5.17 3.49 -0.51
C GLU A 73 6.64 3.14 -0.24
N SER A 74 7.29 2.45 -1.18
CA SER A 74 8.70 2.09 -1.04
C SER A 74 9.60 3.33 -0.98
N ARG A 75 9.36 4.34 -1.84
CA ARG A 75 10.04 5.64 -1.81
C ARG A 75 9.82 6.35 -0.47
N SER A 76 8.58 6.35 0.02
CA SER A 76 8.20 6.98 1.29
C SER A 76 8.81 6.29 2.52
N LYS A 77 8.93 4.96 2.50
CA LYS A 77 9.56 4.19 3.58
C LYS A 77 11.07 4.45 3.66
N VAL A 78 11.76 4.63 2.53
CA VAL A 78 13.19 5.00 2.49
C VAL A 78 13.41 6.41 3.06
N ALA A 79 12.51 7.36 2.79
CA ALA A 79 12.56 8.70 3.37
C ALA A 79 12.36 8.69 4.89
N ARG A 80 11.57 7.76 5.43
CA ARG A 80 11.33 7.65 6.88
C ARG A 80 12.47 6.98 7.66
N ALA A 81 13.21 6.08 7.01
CA ALA A 81 14.34 5.37 7.62
C ALA A 81 15.59 6.25 7.84
N THR A 82 15.70 7.39 7.15
CA THR A 82 16.86 8.30 7.27
C THR A 82 16.74 9.34 8.40
N SER A 83 15.58 9.48 9.05
CA SER A 83 15.40 10.33 10.26
C SER A 83 15.60 9.58 11.59
N GLY A 84 16.13 8.36 11.57
CA GLY A 84 16.35 7.52 12.75
C GLY A 84 17.83 7.37 13.14
N LYS A 85 18.59 8.46 13.28
CA LYS A 85 19.96 8.40 13.82
C LYS A 85 20.12 9.28 15.05
N SER A 86 19.89 8.68 16.22
CA SER A 86 20.39 9.03 17.57
C SER A 86 19.91 7.88 18.49
N ARG A 87 20.68 7.11 19.26
CA ARG A 87 22.07 7.09 19.77
C ARG A 87 22.27 5.67 20.40
N PRO A 88 23.50 5.13 20.60
CA PRO A 88 23.72 3.70 20.83
C PRO A 88 23.53 3.22 22.28
N ALA A 89 23.50 1.89 22.39
CA ALA A 89 23.23 1.05 23.55
C ALA A 89 24.20 1.17 24.75
N ALA A 90 23.65 0.93 25.95
CA ALA A 90 24.32 0.39 27.15
C ALA A 90 23.21 -0.36 27.94
N GLU A 91 23.17 -1.69 27.98
CA GLU A 91 23.84 -2.61 28.94
C GLU A 91 22.74 -3.31 29.81
N ALA A 92 22.16 -4.43 29.33
CA ALA A 92 22.34 -5.84 29.79
C ALA A 92 21.45 -6.28 30.99
N PRO A 93 21.18 -7.60 31.26
CA PRO A 93 20.72 -8.70 30.38
C PRO A 93 19.52 -9.51 31.03
N PRO A 94 19.33 -10.85 30.86
CA PRO A 94 18.09 -11.45 30.33
C PRO A 94 17.24 -12.24 31.36
N ALA A 95 15.99 -12.58 31.01
CA ALA A 95 15.47 -13.97 30.97
C ALA A 95 13.95 -14.12 31.21
N VAL A 96 13.45 -15.19 30.58
CA VAL A 96 12.26 -16.04 30.83
C VAL A 96 10.82 -15.57 30.56
N SER A 97 10.23 -16.34 29.63
CA SER A 97 8.95 -17.08 29.78
C SER A 97 7.66 -16.48 29.21
N ARG A 98 7.31 -17.06 28.07
CA ARG A 98 5.97 -17.36 27.51
C ARG A 98 4.82 -17.33 28.53
N LYS A 99 3.65 -16.84 28.08
CA LYS A 99 2.39 -17.63 28.01
C LYS A 99 1.32 -16.91 27.19
N LEU A 100 0.77 -17.62 26.21
CA LEU A 100 -0.51 -17.32 25.56
C LEU A 100 -1.62 -17.26 26.62
N GLN A 101 -2.60 -16.36 26.45
CA GLN A 101 -3.99 -16.69 26.74
C GLN A 101 -4.96 -15.78 25.98
N ALA A 102 -5.80 -16.43 25.18
CA ALA A 102 -6.90 -15.85 24.43
C ALA A 102 -8.04 -15.44 25.39
N GLY A 103 -8.39 -14.15 25.41
CA GLY A 103 -9.59 -13.66 26.09
C GLY A 103 -10.77 -13.62 25.12
N LYS A 104 -11.79 -14.46 25.33
CA LYS A 104 -13.07 -14.38 24.63
C LYS A 104 -13.85 -13.14 25.10
N PRO A 105 -14.56 -12.41 24.22
CA PRO A 105 -15.42 -11.31 24.64
C PRO A 105 -16.75 -11.84 25.22
N THR A 106 -17.09 -11.41 26.43
CA THR A 106 -18.38 -11.68 27.07
C THR A 106 -19.33 -10.50 26.81
N LEU A 107 -20.38 -10.71 26.02
CA LEU A 107 -21.50 -9.78 25.81
C LEU A 107 -22.36 -9.72 27.07
N ARG A 108 -22.54 -8.53 27.67
CA ARG A 108 -23.53 -8.29 28.72
C ARG A 108 -24.71 -7.49 28.18
N LEU A 109 -25.90 -8.10 28.22
CA LEU A 109 -27.19 -7.46 27.97
C LEU A 109 -27.68 -6.84 29.30
N ASN A 110 -27.78 -5.51 29.36
CA ASN A 110 -28.41 -4.84 30.50
C ASN A 110 -29.93 -4.77 30.26
N ARG A 111 -30.67 -5.67 30.89
CA ARG A 111 -32.14 -5.66 30.95
C ARG A 111 -32.55 -4.80 32.15
N SER A 112 -33.07 -3.60 31.88
CA SER A 112 -33.67 -2.74 32.92
C SER A 112 -35.17 -3.00 32.98
N GLU A 113 -35.58 -3.80 33.96
CA GLU A 113 -36.98 -3.93 34.39
C GLU A 113 -37.31 -2.77 35.34
N LYS A 114 -38.31 -1.95 34.99
CA LYS A 114 -38.94 -1.00 35.91
C LYS A 114 -40.21 -1.66 36.49
N PRO A 115 -40.37 -1.79 37.81
CA PRO A 115 -41.65 -2.12 38.41
C PRO A 115 -42.52 -0.86 38.51
N ALA A 116 -43.78 -0.96 38.09
CA ALA A 116 -44.85 -0.04 38.47
C ALA A 116 -45.73 -0.78 39.48
N VAL A 117 -45.88 -0.20 40.68
CA VAL A 117 -46.78 -0.65 41.74
C VAL A 117 -47.65 0.56 42.12
N ASP A 118 -48.94 0.28 42.18
CA ASP A 118 -50.12 1.08 42.59
C ASP A 118 -50.53 2.29 41.72
#